data_AF-A0A517P213-F1
#
_entry.id   AF-A0A517P213-F1
#
_cell.length_a   1.000
_cell.length_b   1.000
_cell.length_c   1.000
_cell.angle_alpha   90.00
_cell.angle_beta   90.00
_cell.angle_gamma   90.00
#
_symmetry.space_group_name_H-M   'P 1'
#
loop_
_entity.id
_entity.type
_entity.pdbx_description
1 polymer ?
#
loop_
_entity_poly.entity_id
_entity_poly.type
_entity_poly.pdbx_seq_one_letter_code
_entity_poly.pdbx_strand_id
1 'polypeptide(L)'
;MPFNRINGFYIGAFQMLEKPEMTIDERNEELNEALTARLEQLKAAIEEHEKQFKAMKPARDAKHAYRSHTMEDDQRNCIGEINWYVGMIKLKGGWRLCYAHDHEHYSYPDETIDWKPLVECSIEERIDAVPHIGALREAIVKSKESLVPELEKAIEAVAILSK
;
A
#
# COMPACT_ATOMS: atom_id res chain seq x y z
N MET A 1 -42.81 -67.23 -25.82
CA MET A 1 -41.99 -65.99 -25.76
C MET A 1 -41.38 -65.91 -24.36
N PRO A 2 -40.12 -65.49 -24.25
CA PRO A 2 -39.25 -65.82 -23.14
C PRO A 2 -39.21 -64.71 -22.08
N PHE A 3 -39.13 -65.08 -20.81
CA PHE A 3 -38.56 -64.23 -19.79
C PHE A 3 -37.38 -64.99 -19.17
N ASN A 4 -36.20 -64.81 -19.77
CA ASN A 4 -34.94 -65.22 -19.18
C ASN A 4 -34.66 -64.30 -17.99
N ARG A 5 -34.69 -64.87 -16.78
CA ARG A 5 -33.99 -64.32 -15.62
C ARG A 5 -32.52 -64.67 -15.76
N ILE A 6 -31.64 -63.66 -15.83
CA ILE A 6 -30.25 -63.80 -15.41
C ILE A 6 -29.89 -62.59 -14.54
N ASN A 7 -29.38 -62.94 -13.36
CA ASN A 7 -28.82 -62.09 -12.33
C ASN A 7 -27.82 -61.08 -12.88
N GLY A 8 -27.87 -59.85 -12.36
CA GLY A 8 -26.90 -58.81 -12.69
C GLY A 8 -27.01 -57.62 -11.75
N PHE A 9 -26.73 -57.86 -10.48
CA PHE A 9 -26.43 -56.83 -9.50
C PHE A 9 -25.18 -56.07 -9.97
N TYR A 10 -25.31 -54.82 -10.39
CA TYR A 10 -24.23 -53.83 -10.33
C TYR A 10 -24.87 -52.45 -10.15
N ILE A 11 -25.33 -52.18 -8.92
CA ILE A 11 -25.34 -50.81 -8.42
C ILE A 11 -23.87 -50.50 -8.18
N GLY A 12 -23.21 -49.96 -9.19
CA GLY A 12 -21.90 -49.34 -9.02
C GLY A 12 -22.10 -48.13 -8.11
N ALA A 13 -22.00 -48.35 -6.80
CA ALA A 13 -21.75 -47.28 -5.85
C ALA A 13 -20.43 -46.65 -6.30
N PHE A 14 -20.54 -45.55 -7.05
CA PHE A 14 -19.44 -44.64 -7.27
C PHE A 14 -19.14 -44.10 -5.87
N GLN A 15 -18.23 -44.76 -5.15
CA GLN A 15 -17.62 -44.22 -3.95
C GLN A 15 -16.94 -42.94 -4.42
N MET A 16 -17.62 -41.81 -4.22
CA MET A 16 -16.92 -40.56 -4.09
C MET A 16 -15.92 -40.78 -2.96
N LEU A 17 -14.65 -40.91 -3.34
CA LEU A 17 -13.55 -40.73 -2.41
C LEU A 17 -13.75 -39.33 -1.84
N GLU A 18 -14.38 -39.26 -0.67
CA GLU A 18 -14.38 -38.06 0.15
C GLU A 18 -12.92 -37.69 0.31
N LYS A 19 -12.55 -36.56 -0.29
CA LYS A 19 -11.22 -35.98 -0.11
C LYS A 19 -11.00 -35.94 1.40
N PRO A 20 -9.95 -36.57 1.95
CA PRO A 20 -9.78 -36.64 3.39
C PRO A 20 -9.88 -35.22 3.94
N GLU A 21 -10.69 -35.06 4.97
CA GLU A 21 -10.90 -33.77 5.63
C GLU A 21 -9.54 -33.32 6.13
N MET A 22 -8.91 -32.38 5.42
CA MET A 22 -7.57 -31.92 5.77
C MET A 22 -7.59 -31.40 7.19
N THR A 23 -6.54 -31.76 7.93
CA THR A 23 -6.33 -31.25 9.27
C THR A 23 -6.10 -29.74 9.25
N ILE A 24 -6.27 -29.08 10.40
CA ILE A 24 -6.01 -27.64 10.52
C ILE A 24 -4.56 -27.33 10.15
N ASP A 25 -3.62 -28.21 10.50
CA ASP A 25 -2.19 -28.02 10.24
C ASP A 25 -1.87 -28.10 8.74
N GLU A 26 -2.40 -29.10 8.03
CA GLU A 26 -2.24 -29.21 6.56
C GLU A 26 -2.86 -28.00 5.83
N ARG A 27 -4.06 -27.57 6.26
CA ARG A 27 -4.71 -26.37 5.70
C ARG A 27 -3.90 -25.10 5.95
N ASN A 28 -3.29 -24.98 7.13
CA ASN A 28 -2.46 -23.83 7.47
C ASN A 28 -1.17 -23.81 6.64
N GLU A 29 -0.54 -24.96 6.42
CA GLU A 29 0.65 -25.07 5.56
C GLU A 29 0.33 -24.68 4.11
N GLU A 30 -0.74 -25.22 3.51
CA GLU A 30 -1.17 -24.83 2.15
C GLU A 30 -1.46 -23.32 2.04
N LEU A 31 -2.15 -22.75 3.04
CA LEU A 31 -2.46 -21.31 3.06
C LEU A 31 -1.21 -20.45 3.23
N ASN A 32 -0.24 -20.88 4.05
CA ASN A 32 1.01 -20.16 4.25
C ASN A 32 1.83 -20.11 2.96
N GLU A 33 1.97 -21.23 2.24
CA GLU A 33 2.66 -21.26 0.96
C GLU A 33 2.00 -20.31 -0.06
N ALA A 34 0.66 -20.39 -0.18
CA ALA A 34 -0.09 -19.52 -1.07
C ALA A 34 0.05 -18.04 -0.68
N LEU A 35 -0.05 -17.73 0.61
CA LEU A 35 0.06 -16.37 1.12
C LEU A 35 1.46 -15.79 0.88
N THR A 36 2.52 -16.54 1.19
CA THR A 36 3.90 -16.13 0.94
C THR A 36 4.13 -15.80 -0.54
N ALA A 37 3.67 -16.67 -1.45
CA ALA A 37 3.82 -16.43 -2.88
C ALA A 37 3.11 -15.14 -3.34
N ARG A 38 1.92 -14.85 -2.81
CA ARG A 38 1.17 -13.64 -3.14
C ARG A 38 1.77 -12.37 -2.53
N LEU A 39 2.31 -12.45 -1.31
CA LEU A 39 2.99 -11.33 -0.67
C LEU A 39 4.27 -10.94 -1.41
N GLU A 40 5.04 -11.92 -1.90
CA GLU A 40 6.21 -11.63 -2.74
C GLU A 40 5.82 -10.99 -4.08
N GLN A 41 4.72 -11.43 -4.71
CA GLN A 41 4.17 -10.77 -5.91
C GLN A 41 3.79 -9.31 -5.63
N LEU A 42 3.09 -9.06 -4.52
CA LEU A 42 2.70 -7.70 -4.13
C LEU A 42 3.92 -6.81 -3.85
N LYS A 43 4.90 -7.32 -3.12
CA LYS A 43 6.15 -6.63 -2.83
C LYS A 43 6.88 -6.26 -4.13
N ALA A 44 7.04 -7.20 -5.05
CA ALA A 44 7.70 -6.95 -6.33
C ALA A 44 6.98 -5.84 -7.14
N ALA A 45 5.64 -5.84 -7.15
CA ALA A 45 4.86 -4.80 -7.81
C ALA A 45 5.05 -3.42 -7.15
N ILE A 46 5.08 -3.35 -5.82
CA ILE A 46 5.34 -2.11 -5.08
C ILE A 46 6.76 -1.59 -5.37
N GLU A 47 7.77 -2.46 -5.35
CA GLU A 47 9.15 -2.08 -5.65
C GLU A 47 9.33 -1.60 -7.09
N GLU A 48 8.60 -2.17 -8.04
CA GLU A 48 8.59 -1.72 -9.43
C GLU A 48 8.01 -0.30 -9.54
N HIS A 49 6.91 0.00 -8.86
CA HIS A 49 6.39 1.36 -8.78
C HIS A 49 7.36 2.34 -8.10
N GLU A 50 8.05 1.91 -7.04
CA GLU A 50 9.10 2.71 -6.39
C GLU A 50 10.21 3.07 -7.39
N LYS A 51 10.68 2.10 -8.21
CA LYS A 51 11.68 2.36 -9.27
C LYS A 51 11.18 3.36 -10.30
N GLN A 52 9.92 3.22 -10.75
CA GLN A 52 9.32 4.15 -11.70
C GLN A 52 9.26 5.58 -11.14
N PHE A 53 8.89 5.75 -9.87
CA PHE A 53 8.87 7.07 -9.23
C PHE A 53 10.27 7.63 -8.98
N LYS A 54 11.26 6.80 -8.63
CA LYS A 54 12.66 7.22 -8.60
C LYS A 54 13.14 7.72 -9.95
N ALA A 55 12.77 7.06 -11.05
CA ALA A 55 13.11 7.48 -12.40
C ALA A 55 12.51 8.84 -12.77
N MET A 56 11.40 9.24 -12.14
CA MET A 56 10.85 10.59 -12.27
C MET A 56 11.72 11.65 -11.58
N LYS A 57 12.76 11.28 -10.81
CA LYS A 57 13.66 12.17 -10.06
C LYS A 57 12.87 13.12 -9.13
N PRO A 58 12.31 12.60 -8.02
CA PRO A 58 11.69 13.44 -7.00
C PRO A 58 12.69 14.48 -6.48
N ALA A 59 12.25 15.73 -6.36
CA ALA A 59 13.10 16.84 -5.93
C ALA A 59 12.96 17.17 -4.44
N ARG A 60 11.76 16.93 -3.89
CA ARG A 60 11.40 17.01 -2.47
C ARG A 60 10.35 15.94 -2.19
N ASP A 61 10.03 15.75 -0.92
CA ASP A 61 8.98 14.83 -0.50
C ASP A 61 7.67 15.13 -1.23
N ALA A 62 7.03 14.09 -1.73
CA ALA A 62 5.74 14.17 -2.39
C ALA A 62 4.80 13.19 -1.71
N LYS A 63 3.67 13.68 -1.19
CA LYS A 63 2.68 12.88 -0.46
C LYS A 63 1.28 13.08 -1.02
N HIS A 64 0.44 12.08 -0.86
CA HIS A 64 -0.99 12.11 -1.19
C HIS A 64 -1.77 11.50 -0.04
N ALA A 65 -2.64 12.31 0.59
CA ALA A 65 -3.64 11.83 1.54
C ALA A 65 -4.76 11.15 0.75
N TYR A 66 -4.99 9.87 0.99
CA TYR A 66 -6.02 9.11 0.28
C TYR A 66 -7.24 8.79 1.16
N ARG A 67 -7.12 8.97 2.48
CA ARG A 67 -8.19 8.84 3.45
C ARG A 67 -7.96 9.84 4.57
N SER A 68 -9.04 10.44 5.06
CA SER A 68 -9.04 11.38 6.18
C SER A 68 -10.26 11.13 7.06
N HIS A 69 -10.11 11.18 8.38
CA HIS A 69 -11.18 11.04 9.37
C HIS A 69 -11.12 12.18 10.37
N THR A 70 -12.22 12.88 10.56
CA THR A 70 -12.32 13.96 11.55
C THR A 70 -12.23 13.41 12.97
N MET A 71 -11.44 14.08 13.80
CA MET A 71 -11.36 13.84 15.24
C MET A 71 -12.27 14.85 15.95
N GLU A 72 -13.11 14.35 16.85
CA GLU A 72 -14.03 15.15 17.64
C GLU A 72 -13.73 15.04 19.13
N ASP A 73 -13.93 16.11 19.90
CA ASP A 73 -13.95 16.06 21.37
C ASP A 73 -15.30 15.52 21.91
N ASP A 74 -15.42 15.41 23.24
CA ASP A 74 -16.65 14.97 23.91
C ASP A 74 -17.88 15.86 23.62
N GLN A 75 -17.66 17.07 23.09
CA GLN A 75 -18.69 18.04 22.71
C GLN A 75 -18.97 18.04 21.20
N ARG A 76 -18.36 17.13 20.43
CA ARG A 76 -18.43 17.05 18.96
C ARG A 76 -17.82 18.24 18.23
N ASN A 77 -16.90 18.96 18.87
CA ASN A 77 -16.09 19.96 18.17
C ASN A 77 -14.97 19.24 17.42
N CYS A 78 -14.73 19.64 16.17
CA CYS A 78 -13.59 19.16 15.40
C CYS A 78 -12.29 19.66 16.03
N ILE A 79 -11.45 18.73 16.47
CA ILE A 79 -10.15 19.00 17.12
C ILE A 79 -8.96 18.61 16.25
N GLY A 80 -9.19 17.92 15.14
CA GLY A 80 -8.14 17.48 14.24
C GLY A 80 -8.61 16.49 13.18
N GLU A 81 -7.65 15.90 12.48
CA GLU A 81 -7.89 14.90 11.44
C GLU A 81 -6.87 13.76 11.52
N ILE A 82 -7.34 12.53 11.36
CA ILE A 82 -6.50 11.37 11.10
C ILE A 82 -6.36 11.23 9.60
N ASN A 83 -5.14 11.26 9.09
CA ASN A 83 -4.86 11.22 7.67
C ASN A 83 -4.01 10.01 7.32
N TRP A 84 -4.35 9.32 6.23
CA TRP A 84 -3.56 8.21 5.68
C TRP A 84 -2.94 8.63 4.37
N TYR A 85 -1.65 8.37 4.26
CA TYR A 85 -0.82 8.86 3.17
C TYR A 85 -0.08 7.72 2.47
N VAL A 86 0.06 7.90 1.17
CA VAL A 86 1.18 7.36 0.40
C VAL A 86 2.13 8.49 0.06
N GLY A 87 3.44 8.19 -0.03
CA GLY A 87 4.42 9.21 -0.32
C GLY A 87 5.68 8.69 -0.97
N MET A 88 6.33 9.53 -1.79
CA MET A 88 7.71 9.36 -2.19
C MET A 88 8.58 10.23 -1.27
N ILE A 89 9.18 9.60 -0.26
CA ILE A 89 9.81 10.30 0.87
C ILE A 89 11.29 9.98 0.94
N LYS A 90 12.12 10.97 1.27
CA LYS A 90 13.56 10.76 1.42
C LYS A 90 13.90 10.21 2.79
N LEU A 91 14.11 8.89 2.88
CA LEU A 91 14.51 8.19 4.10
C LEU A 91 15.97 7.75 4.02
N LYS A 92 16.77 8.07 5.05
CA LYS A 92 18.19 7.65 5.17
C LYS A 92 19.02 7.88 3.90
N GLY A 93 18.76 9.00 3.21
CA GLY A 93 19.47 9.39 1.98
C GLY A 93 18.90 8.86 0.67
N GLY A 94 17.89 7.97 0.70
CA GLY A 94 17.25 7.41 -0.48
C GLY A 94 15.77 7.76 -0.57
N TRP A 95 15.27 7.98 -1.79
CA TRP A 95 13.84 8.08 -2.04
C TRP A 95 13.19 6.72 -1.86
N ARG A 96 12.12 6.62 -1.07
CA ARG A 96 11.35 5.39 -0.86
C ARG A 96 9.86 5.64 -1.08
N LEU A 97 9.15 4.62 -1.57
CA LEU A 97 7.70 4.61 -1.59
C LEU A 97 7.23 4.20 -0.20
N CYS A 98 6.57 5.12 0.47
CA CYS A 98 6.24 5.04 1.88
C CYS A 98 4.75 5.14 2.12
N TYR A 99 4.37 4.67 3.30
CA TYR A 99 3.07 4.88 3.90
C TYR A 99 3.26 5.55 5.25
N ALA A 100 2.28 6.37 5.61
CA ALA A 100 2.13 6.90 6.95
C ALA A 100 0.66 7.09 7.27
N HIS A 101 0.36 7.08 8.55
CA HIS A 101 -0.86 7.67 9.09
C HIS A 101 -0.44 8.70 10.13
N ASP A 102 -1.19 9.78 10.23
CA ASP A 102 -0.86 10.93 11.07
C ASP A 102 -2.11 11.44 11.77
N HIS A 103 -1.91 11.98 12.97
CA HIS A 103 -2.93 12.62 13.77
C HIS A 103 -2.66 14.11 13.79
N GLU A 104 -3.27 14.83 12.85
CA GLU A 104 -3.13 16.27 12.79
C GLU A 104 -4.08 16.89 13.81
N HIS A 105 -3.55 17.23 15.00
CA HIS A 105 -4.30 17.96 16.01
C HIS A 105 -4.16 19.47 15.78
N TYR A 106 -5.26 20.19 15.57
CA TYR A 106 -5.20 21.63 15.21
C TYR A 106 -4.55 22.51 16.28
N SER A 107 -4.60 22.08 17.54
CA SER A 107 -3.92 22.76 18.65
C SER A 107 -2.42 22.47 18.76
N TYR A 108 -1.89 21.44 18.06
CA TYR A 108 -0.49 21.00 18.14
C TYR A 108 0.03 20.55 16.75
N PRO A 109 0.28 21.49 15.83
CA PRO A 109 0.56 21.18 14.42
C PRO A 109 1.97 20.61 14.14
N ASP A 110 2.77 20.35 15.17
CA ASP A 110 4.20 20.00 15.03
C ASP A 110 4.50 18.49 15.13
N GLU A 111 3.49 17.62 15.00
CA GLU A 111 3.75 16.18 14.99
C GLU A 111 4.47 15.76 13.70
N THR A 112 5.65 15.14 13.88
CA THR A 112 6.41 14.59 12.77
C THR A 112 5.74 13.32 12.28
N ILE A 113 5.25 13.33 11.04
CA ILE A 113 4.69 12.15 10.38
C ILE A 113 5.70 11.00 10.37
N ASP A 114 5.35 9.87 10.98
CA ASP A 114 6.19 8.67 10.99
C ASP A 114 6.03 7.87 9.69
N TRP A 115 7.03 7.99 8.81
CA TRP A 115 7.05 7.35 7.51
C TRP A 115 7.77 6.01 7.55
N LYS A 116 7.10 4.98 7.05
CA LYS A 116 7.69 3.65 6.84
C LYS A 116 7.62 3.26 5.36
N PRO A 117 8.64 2.56 4.82
CA PRO A 117 8.54 2.01 3.47
C PRO A 117 7.32 1.10 3.33
N LEU A 118 6.58 1.24 2.24
CA LEU A 118 5.30 0.54 2.05
C LEU A 118 5.47 -1.00 2.09
N VAL A 119 6.60 -1.50 1.59
CA VAL A 119 6.97 -2.92 1.63
C VAL A 119 7.28 -3.46 3.04
N GLU A 120 7.42 -2.59 4.04
CA GLU A 120 7.66 -2.93 5.44
C GLU A 120 6.37 -2.82 6.29
N CYS A 121 5.29 -2.30 5.72
CA CYS A 121 3.98 -2.15 6.38
C CYS A 121 3.25 -3.48 6.60
N SER A 122 2.15 -3.47 7.36
CA SER A 122 1.25 -4.62 7.48
C SER A 122 0.63 -4.99 6.13
N ILE A 123 0.09 -6.20 6.00
CA ILE A 123 -0.54 -6.67 4.75
C ILE A 123 -1.75 -5.79 4.42
N GLU A 124 -2.54 -5.45 5.43
CA GLU A 124 -3.74 -4.62 5.35
C GLU A 124 -3.40 -3.22 4.86
N GLU A 125 -2.36 -2.58 5.44
CA GLU A 125 -1.90 -1.26 5.03
C GLU A 125 -1.42 -1.25 3.57
N ARG A 126 -0.72 -2.32 3.13
CA ARG A 126 -0.31 -2.45 1.73
C ARG A 126 -1.51 -2.56 0.80
N ILE A 127 -2.49 -3.40 1.13
CA ILE A 127 -3.69 -3.61 0.33
C ILE A 127 -4.50 -2.31 0.22
N ASP A 128 -4.63 -1.58 1.33
CA ASP A 128 -5.37 -0.32 1.40
C ASP A 128 -4.68 0.81 0.61
N ALA A 129 -3.35 0.91 0.69
CA ALA A 129 -2.60 1.99 0.06
C ALA A 129 -2.36 1.80 -1.45
N VAL A 130 -2.24 0.56 -1.94
CA VAL A 130 -1.85 0.26 -3.34
C VAL A 130 -2.75 0.91 -4.40
N PRO A 131 -4.10 0.92 -4.27
CA PRO A 131 -4.98 1.61 -5.21
C PRO A 131 -4.66 3.10 -5.41
N HIS A 132 -4.02 3.73 -4.43
CA HIS A 132 -3.76 5.16 -4.39
C HIS A 132 -2.34 5.55 -4.84
N ILE A 133 -1.45 4.58 -5.05
CA ILE A 133 -0.07 4.81 -5.53
C ILE A 133 -0.05 5.64 -6.83
N GLY A 134 -1.03 5.43 -7.72
CA GLY A 134 -1.11 6.15 -8.99
C GLY A 134 -1.18 7.68 -8.84
N ALA A 135 -1.82 8.18 -7.77
CA ALA A 135 -1.96 9.61 -7.49
C ALA A 135 -0.60 10.29 -7.19
N LEU A 136 0.41 9.53 -6.77
CA LEU A 136 1.74 10.08 -6.51
C LEU A 136 2.43 10.61 -7.75
N ARG A 137 2.09 10.13 -8.96
CA ARG A 137 2.67 10.66 -10.20
C ARG A 137 2.44 12.16 -10.32
N GLU A 138 1.20 12.57 -10.10
CA GLU A 138 0.80 13.97 -10.16
C GLU A 138 1.42 14.77 -9.01
N ALA A 139 1.43 14.21 -7.79
CA ALA A 139 2.05 14.85 -6.64
C ALA A 139 3.56 15.12 -6.86
N ILE A 140 4.29 14.17 -7.45
CA ILE A 140 5.72 14.33 -7.80
C ILE A 140 5.91 15.43 -8.84
N VAL A 141 5.04 15.52 -9.84
CA VAL A 141 5.12 16.57 -10.88
C VAL A 141 4.84 17.95 -10.28
N LYS A 142 3.71 18.11 -9.59
CA LYS A 142 3.33 19.37 -8.92
C LYS A 142 4.41 19.85 -7.95
N SER A 143 5.02 18.91 -7.24
CA SER A 143 6.13 19.17 -6.34
C SER A 143 7.30 19.85 -7.05
N LYS A 144 7.67 19.40 -8.25
CA LYS A 144 8.72 20.03 -9.06
C LYS A 144 8.28 21.36 -9.66
N GLU A 145 7.07 21.44 -10.18
CA GLU A 145 6.53 22.66 -10.79
C GLU A 145 6.57 23.84 -9.81
N SER A 146 6.21 23.58 -8.54
CA SER A 146 6.29 24.62 -7.50
C SER A 146 7.73 24.92 -7.04
N LEU A 147 8.65 23.96 -7.14
CA LEU A 147 10.02 24.13 -6.69
C LEU A 147 10.89 24.93 -7.66
N VAL A 148 10.63 24.84 -8.97
CA VAL A 148 11.44 25.54 -9.99
C VAL A 148 11.48 27.07 -9.74
N PRO A 149 10.35 27.77 -9.53
CA PRO A 149 10.36 29.20 -9.23
C PRO A 149 11.11 29.54 -7.92
N GLU A 150 11.04 28.67 -6.91
CA GLU A 150 11.78 28.87 -5.65
C GLU A 150 13.30 28.75 -5.88
N LEU A 151 13.73 27.80 -6.70
CA LEU A 151 15.13 27.63 -7.09
C LEU A 151 15.66 28.83 -7.87
N GLU A 152 14.88 29.37 -8.80
CA GLU A 152 15.26 30.57 -9.56
C GLU A 152 15.51 31.77 -8.63
N LYS A 153 14.59 32.02 -7.69
CA LYS A 153 14.75 33.07 -6.67
C LYS A 153 15.99 32.85 -5.81
N ALA A 154 16.27 31.60 -5.42
CA ALA A 154 17.45 31.29 -4.63
C ALA A 154 18.75 31.53 -5.41
N ILE A 155 18.79 31.16 -6.70
CA ILE A 155 19.93 31.41 -7.58
C ILE A 155 20.19 32.92 -7.72
N GLU A 156 19.15 33.72 -7.93
CA GLU A 156 19.24 35.18 -8.01
C GLU A 156 19.78 35.78 -6.70
N ALA A 157 19.25 35.34 -5.56
CA ALA A 157 19.69 35.81 -4.25
C ALA A 157 21.19 35.53 -4.02
N VAL A 158 21.66 34.32 -4.36
CA VAL A 158 23.09 33.95 -4.25
C VAL A 158 23.96 34.77 -5.19
N ALA A 159 23.49 35.04 -6.41
CA ALA A 159 24.22 35.87 -7.38
C ALA A 159 24.40 37.32 -6.90
N ILE A 160 23.44 37.87 -6.15
CA ILE A 160 23.53 39.20 -5.55
C ILE A 160 24.59 39.22 -4.43
N LEU A 161 24.62 38.18 -3.58
CA LEU A 161 25.60 38.06 -2.49
C LEU A 161 27.04 37.88 -2.98
N SER A 162 27.22 37.46 -4.22
CA SER A 162 28.53 37.19 -4.84
C SER A 162 29.10 38.40 -5.59
N LYS A 163 28.43 39.55 -5.54
CA LYS A 163 28.87 40.84 -6.12
C LYS A 163 29.30 41.80 -5.02
#